data_AF-A0ABD7Q612-F1
#
_entry.id   AF-A0ABD7Q612-F1
#
_cell.length_a   1.000
_cell.length_b   1.000
_cell.length_c   1.000
_cell.angle_alpha   90.00
_cell.angle_beta   90.00
_cell.angle_gamma   90.00
#
_symmetry.space_group_name_H-M   'P 1'
#
loop_
_entity.id
_entity.type
_entity.pdbx_description
1 polymer ?
#
loop_
_entity_poly.entity_id
_entity_poly.type
_entity_poly.pdbx_seq_one_letter_code
_entity_poly.pdbx_strand_id
1 'polypeptide(L)'
;MFFKKIYVLCIINFIFVFYFMGTAWALDNKKIITINNDKWFLSGDKLESITIENSNGIKKDCLIKNVTTKDIKNGGGVINVTSDNKAVIFYSSNRFLFVNEAKKCIDGTVLLHESPDPNADVNIVQDINFNNSLYLSLSLEDKDSWSAIIAKFNTENSLIKESGFLKNNNALGDGFQITGLGQGKISLNGEYVAPNGVGCTADSYPGVWDIKLKKKVIIQSYDSSMDEIDKKCEDLFNGVLSLNNIGGELVSP
;
A
#
# COMPACT_ATOMS: atom_id res chain seq x y z
N MET A 1 23.91 -74.07 48.70
CA MET A 1 25.12 -74.02 47.85
C MET A 1 24.73 -74.55 46.47
N PHE A 2 25.20 -73.88 45.41
CA PHE A 2 25.03 -74.17 43.97
C PHE A 2 23.81 -73.59 43.20
N PHE A 3 24.10 -72.45 42.54
CA PHE A 3 23.82 -72.04 41.16
C PHE A 3 22.41 -72.14 40.55
N LYS A 4 21.90 -70.97 40.09
CA LYS A 4 21.35 -70.86 38.73
C LYS A 4 21.29 -69.42 38.19
N LYS A 5 22.11 -69.20 37.15
CA LYS A 5 21.96 -68.35 35.96
C LYS A 5 21.26 -66.98 36.13
N ILE A 6 22.08 -65.93 36.11
CA ILE A 6 21.67 -64.58 35.70
C ILE A 6 21.49 -64.61 34.17
N TYR A 7 20.26 -64.41 33.71
CA TYR A 7 20.00 -64.10 32.30
C TYR A 7 20.03 -62.59 32.10
N VAL A 8 20.93 -62.19 31.21
CA VAL A 8 21.02 -60.90 30.56
C VAL A 8 19.66 -60.56 29.95
N LEU A 9 19.04 -59.45 30.36
CA LEU A 9 17.91 -58.88 29.63
C LEU A 9 18.39 -57.60 28.92
N CYS A 10 18.25 -57.64 27.60
CA CYS A 10 18.74 -56.67 26.63
C CYS A 10 18.26 -55.24 26.92
N ILE A 11 19.23 -54.35 26.77
CA ILE A 11 19.10 -52.92 26.50
C ILE A 11 18.36 -52.75 25.17
N ILE A 12 17.13 -52.22 25.18
CA ILE A 12 16.60 -51.41 24.08
C ILE A 12 15.74 -50.30 24.70
N ASN A 13 16.39 -49.22 25.11
CA ASN A 13 15.71 -47.95 25.40
C ASN A 13 15.65 -47.17 24.08
N PHE A 14 14.55 -47.33 23.34
CA PHE A 14 14.31 -46.61 22.09
C PHE A 14 13.83 -45.20 22.45
N ILE A 15 14.78 -44.30 22.73
CA ILE A 15 14.48 -42.86 22.84
C ILE A 15 14.28 -42.35 21.41
N PHE A 16 13.02 -42.26 21.00
CA PHE A 16 12.60 -41.50 19.83
C PHE A 16 12.83 -40.01 20.12
N VAL A 17 14.03 -39.52 19.84
CA VAL A 17 14.28 -38.08 19.73
C VAL A 17 13.67 -37.66 18.39
N PHE A 18 12.43 -37.15 18.44
CA PHE A 18 11.86 -36.36 17.35
C PHE A 18 12.68 -35.07 17.24
N TYR A 19 13.75 -35.12 16.46
CA TYR A 19 14.41 -33.93 15.94
C TYR A 19 13.49 -33.38 14.84
N PHE A 20 12.45 -32.65 15.25
CA PHE A 20 11.78 -31.73 14.34
C PHE A 20 12.83 -30.68 13.97
N MET A 21 13.53 -30.90 12.86
CA MET A 21 14.13 -29.82 12.10
C MET A 21 12.96 -28.95 11.65
N GLY A 22 12.61 -27.98 12.48
CA GLY A 22 11.80 -26.86 12.06
C GLY A 22 12.56 -26.20 10.92
N THR A 23 12.16 -26.51 9.69
CA THR A 23 12.40 -25.61 8.58
C THR A 23 11.57 -24.38 8.91
N ALA A 24 12.21 -23.43 9.61
CA ALA A 24 11.70 -22.08 9.65
C ALA A 24 11.74 -21.60 8.20
N TRP A 25 10.60 -21.70 7.53
CA TRP A 25 10.32 -20.91 6.35
C TRP A 25 10.31 -19.46 6.84
N ALA A 26 11.50 -18.86 6.93
CA ALA A 26 11.62 -17.42 6.90
C ALA A 26 11.18 -17.00 5.51
N LEU A 27 9.86 -16.87 5.32
CA LEU A 27 9.30 -16.00 4.29
C LEU A 27 9.69 -14.59 4.72
N ASP A 28 10.94 -14.24 4.40
CA ASP A 28 11.50 -12.90 4.44
C ASP A 28 10.71 -12.10 3.38
N ASN A 29 9.48 -11.71 3.73
CA ASN A 29 8.54 -10.98 2.88
C ASN A 29 9.04 -9.53 2.72
N LYS A 30 10.28 -9.36 2.25
CA LYS A 30 10.78 -8.09 1.74
C LYS A 30 9.86 -7.71 0.60
N LYS A 31 8.97 -6.75 0.85
CA LYS A 31 8.11 -6.20 -0.21
C LYS A 31 8.99 -5.39 -1.15
N ILE A 32 9.38 -6.06 -2.23
CA ILE A 32 10.10 -5.48 -3.35
C ILE A 32 9.09 -4.71 -4.20
N ILE A 33 9.36 -3.44 -4.46
CA ILE A 33 8.64 -2.63 -5.45
C ILE A 33 9.57 -2.35 -6.63
N THR A 34 9.00 -2.13 -7.81
CA THR A 34 9.77 -1.83 -9.02
C THR A 34 9.50 -0.39 -9.45
N ILE A 35 10.56 0.39 -9.65
CA ILE A 35 10.48 1.79 -10.10
C ILE A 35 11.50 1.99 -11.22
N ASN A 36 11.03 2.28 -12.44
CA ASN A 36 11.91 2.47 -13.62
C ASN A 36 12.88 1.29 -13.84
N ASN A 37 12.39 0.05 -13.73
CA ASN A 37 13.16 -1.21 -13.81
C ASN A 37 14.18 -1.47 -12.68
N ASP A 38 14.29 -0.56 -11.71
CA ASP A 38 15.06 -0.81 -10.50
C ASP A 38 14.16 -1.50 -9.47
N LYS A 39 14.70 -2.48 -8.75
CA LYS A 39 14.04 -3.10 -7.59
C LYS A 39 14.41 -2.34 -6.33
N TRP A 40 13.41 -2.04 -5.51
CA TRP A 40 13.54 -1.29 -4.27
C TRP A 40 12.99 -2.13 -3.13
N PHE A 41 13.75 -2.26 -2.06
CA PHE A 41 13.32 -2.97 -0.86
C PHE A 41 14.03 -2.44 0.37
N LEU A 42 13.35 -2.51 1.51
CA LEU A 42 13.94 -2.20 2.80
C LEU A 42 15.03 -3.23 3.15
N SER A 43 16.18 -2.74 3.60
CA SER A 43 17.27 -3.60 4.06
C SER A 43 17.04 -3.91 5.55
N GLY A 44 16.37 -5.03 5.83
CA GLY A 44 16.06 -5.51 7.18
C GLY A 44 14.62 -5.22 7.63
N ASP A 45 14.33 -5.53 8.90
CA ASP A 45 12.97 -5.46 9.48
C ASP A 45 12.58 -4.06 9.99
N LYS A 46 13.46 -3.08 9.80
CA LYS A 46 13.31 -1.71 10.32
C LYS A 46 13.59 -0.69 9.23
N LEU A 47 13.05 0.51 9.43
CA LEU A 47 13.21 1.67 8.55
C LEU A 47 14.62 2.28 8.72
N GLU A 48 15.66 1.50 8.39
CA GLU A 48 17.07 1.85 8.59
C GLU A 48 17.75 2.23 7.27
N SER A 49 17.51 1.45 6.23
CA SER A 49 18.06 1.70 4.89
C SER A 49 17.16 1.17 3.79
N ILE A 50 17.28 1.79 2.61
CA ILE A 50 16.65 1.35 1.38
C ILE A 50 17.72 0.81 0.43
N THR A 51 17.54 -0.41 -0.07
CA THR A 51 18.37 -0.99 -1.13
C THR A 51 17.70 -0.75 -2.48
N ILE A 52 18.49 -0.27 -3.44
CA ILE A 52 18.11 -0.10 -4.84
C ILE A 52 18.99 -1.02 -5.68
N GLU A 53 18.39 -1.98 -6.38
CA GLU A 53 19.05 -2.91 -7.29
C GLU A 53 18.66 -2.58 -8.73
N ASN A 54 19.64 -2.21 -9.56
CA ASN A 54 19.37 -1.91 -10.97
C ASN A 54 19.22 -3.18 -11.83
N SER A 55 18.90 -3.00 -13.11
CA SER A 55 18.75 -4.12 -14.06
C SER A 55 19.98 -5.01 -14.23
N ASN A 56 21.17 -4.50 -13.89
CA ASN A 56 22.43 -5.24 -13.96
C ASN A 56 22.75 -5.97 -12.64
N GLY A 57 21.85 -5.94 -11.66
CA GLY A 57 22.03 -6.54 -10.33
C GLY A 57 22.96 -5.74 -9.41
N ILE A 58 23.36 -4.52 -9.79
CA ILE A 58 24.19 -3.65 -8.95
C ILE A 58 23.30 -3.07 -7.85
N LYS A 59 23.68 -3.32 -6.60
CA LYS A 59 22.98 -2.86 -5.41
C LYS A 59 23.60 -1.60 -4.84
N LYS A 60 22.75 -0.71 -4.35
CA LYS A 60 23.12 0.49 -3.63
C LYS A 60 22.24 0.62 -2.40
N ASP A 61 22.87 0.66 -1.23
CA ASP A 61 22.18 0.85 0.05
C ASP A 61 22.28 2.31 0.48
N CYS A 62 21.16 2.87 0.91
CA CYS A 62 21.06 4.25 1.36
C CYS A 62 20.47 4.30 2.76
N LEU A 63 21.25 4.84 3.69
CA LEU A 63 20.82 5.01 5.07
C LEU A 63 19.72 6.06 5.15
N ILE A 64 18.59 5.70 5.75
CA ILE A 64 17.46 6.60 5.92
C ILE A 64 17.73 7.47 7.16
N LYS A 65 17.65 8.79 6.99
CA LYS A 65 17.83 9.80 8.05
C LYS A 65 16.48 10.38 8.48
N ASN A 66 16.48 11.02 9.64
CA ASN A 66 15.29 11.58 10.29
C ASN A 66 14.25 10.52 10.73
N VAL A 67 14.72 9.30 10.98
CA VAL A 67 13.92 8.21 11.52
C VAL A 67 13.77 8.42 13.03
N THR A 68 12.53 8.34 13.50
CA THR A 68 12.16 8.46 14.91
C THR A 68 11.73 7.12 15.47
N THR A 69 11.58 7.04 16.80
CA THR A 69 11.06 5.84 17.45
C THR A 69 9.61 5.53 17.07
N LYS A 70 8.82 6.53 16.66
CA LYS A 70 7.44 6.30 16.18
C LYS A 70 7.44 5.52 14.86
N ASP A 71 8.36 5.83 13.96
CA ASP A 71 8.41 5.25 12.60
C ASP A 71 8.66 3.74 12.58
N ILE A 72 9.25 3.20 13.66
CA ILE A 72 9.63 1.79 13.80
C ILE A 72 8.70 1.00 14.74
N LYS A 73 7.74 1.65 15.41
CA LYS A 73 6.83 0.99 16.37
C LYS A 73 5.90 -0.02 15.71
N ASN A 74 5.48 0.26 14.48
CA ASN A 74 4.56 -0.57 13.71
C ASN A 74 5.28 -1.62 12.85
N GLY A 75 6.55 -1.91 13.17
CA GLY A 75 7.44 -2.75 12.36
C GLY A 75 7.99 -2.03 11.12
N GLY A 76 8.83 -2.72 10.36
CA GLY A 76 9.24 -2.31 9.00
C GLY A 76 8.74 -3.34 8.00
N GLY A 77 8.37 -2.91 6.79
CA GLY A 77 8.29 -3.88 5.70
C GLY A 77 7.17 -3.74 4.69
N VAL A 78 6.37 -2.67 4.72
CA VAL A 78 5.52 -2.35 3.56
C VAL A 78 5.84 -0.97 3.02
N ILE A 79 6.32 -0.99 1.78
CA ILE A 79 6.53 0.20 0.98
C ILE A 79 5.56 0.19 -0.20
N ASN A 80 5.12 1.37 -0.61
CA ASN A 80 4.35 1.60 -1.83
C ASN A 80 5.04 2.65 -2.68
N VAL A 81 4.89 2.57 -4.00
CA VAL A 81 5.28 3.66 -4.88
C VAL A 81 4.09 4.58 -5.13
N THR A 82 4.33 5.87 -5.17
CA THR A 82 3.30 6.84 -5.58
C THR A 82 2.93 6.64 -7.05
N SER A 83 1.69 6.95 -7.41
CA SER A 83 1.23 6.76 -8.81
C SER A 83 2.02 7.59 -9.82
N ASP A 84 2.61 8.72 -9.39
CA ASP A 84 3.49 9.55 -10.21
C ASP A 84 4.97 9.11 -10.17
N ASN A 85 5.29 7.99 -9.50
CA ASN A 85 6.64 7.43 -9.33
C ASN A 85 7.66 8.39 -8.71
N LYS A 86 7.22 9.42 -7.99
CA LYS A 86 8.11 10.41 -7.38
C LYS A 86 8.57 10.05 -5.98
N ALA A 87 7.81 9.24 -5.25
CA ALA A 87 8.17 8.83 -3.90
C ALA A 87 7.85 7.37 -3.58
N VAL A 88 8.51 6.89 -2.53
CA VAL A 88 8.22 5.62 -1.87
C VAL A 88 7.63 5.93 -0.51
N ILE A 89 6.39 5.51 -0.29
CA ILE A 89 5.66 5.66 0.98
C ILE A 89 5.96 4.45 1.88
N PHE A 90 6.15 4.71 3.16
CA PHE A 90 6.33 3.69 4.20
C PHE A 90 5.06 3.60 5.02
N TYR A 91 4.30 2.52 4.90
CA TYR A 91 3.03 2.39 5.63
C TYR A 91 3.21 2.33 7.15
N SER A 92 4.40 1.96 7.65
CA SER A 92 4.67 1.94 9.09
C SER A 92 4.61 3.33 9.74
N SER A 93 4.93 4.36 8.97
CA SER A 93 5.04 5.76 9.44
C SER A 93 4.20 6.75 8.64
N ASN A 94 3.61 6.34 7.52
CA ASN A 94 2.96 7.20 6.52
C ASN A 94 3.88 8.28 5.92
N ARG A 95 5.19 8.17 6.14
CA ARG A 95 6.22 9.07 5.63
C ARG A 95 6.79 8.55 4.32
N PHE A 96 7.60 9.35 3.62
CA PHE A 96 8.10 8.96 2.31
C PHE A 96 9.55 9.35 2.05
N LEU A 97 10.15 8.68 1.06
CA LEU A 97 11.42 9.06 0.44
C LEU A 97 11.16 9.53 -0.99
N PHE A 98 11.78 10.63 -1.41
CA PHE A 98 11.79 10.96 -2.82
C PHE A 98 12.69 9.99 -3.61
N VAL A 99 12.17 9.49 -4.74
CA VAL A 99 12.89 8.54 -5.61
C VAL A 99 14.19 9.15 -6.14
N ASN A 100 14.19 10.42 -6.52
CA ASN A 100 15.38 11.09 -7.06
C ASN A 100 16.48 11.27 -6.00
N GLU A 101 16.12 11.56 -4.75
CA GLU A 101 17.04 11.68 -3.63
C GLU A 101 17.65 10.33 -3.27
N ALA A 102 16.81 9.30 -3.13
CA ALA A 102 17.26 7.94 -2.83
C ALA A 102 18.18 7.38 -3.93
N LYS A 103 17.87 7.61 -5.22
CA LYS A 103 18.76 7.21 -6.33
C LYS A 103 20.14 7.88 -6.24
N LYS A 104 20.16 9.19 -5.95
CA LYS A 104 21.42 9.94 -5.79
C LYS A 104 22.20 9.46 -4.57
N CYS A 105 21.52 9.27 -3.43
CA CYS A 105 22.09 8.75 -2.19
C CYS A 105 23.37 9.51 -1.80
N ILE A 106 23.26 10.83 -1.71
CA ILE A 106 24.41 11.69 -1.48
C ILE A 106 25.00 11.34 -0.10
N ASP A 107 26.31 11.14 -0.05
CA ASP A 107 27.04 10.70 1.14
C ASP A 107 26.50 9.41 1.78
N GLY A 108 25.87 8.54 0.98
CA GLY A 108 25.32 7.27 1.43
C GLY A 108 24.00 7.39 2.21
N THR A 109 23.31 8.53 2.11
CA THR A 109 22.11 8.82 2.90
C THR A 109 20.94 9.33 2.06
N VAL A 110 19.73 9.22 2.62
CA VAL A 110 18.49 9.80 2.10
C VAL A 110 17.61 10.27 3.25
N LEU A 111 16.88 11.37 3.06
CA LEU A 111 16.02 11.95 4.10
C LEU A 111 14.61 11.35 4.07
N LEU A 112 14.08 10.98 5.24
CA LEU A 112 12.66 10.66 5.43
C LEU A 112 11.84 11.95 5.59
N HIS A 113 10.90 12.16 4.66
CA HIS A 113 10.06 13.35 4.60
C HIS A 113 8.72 13.14 5.32
N GLU A 114 8.15 14.23 5.82
CA GLU A 114 6.83 14.21 6.45
C GLU A 114 5.72 14.00 5.42
N SER A 115 4.64 13.33 5.83
CA SER A 115 3.45 13.17 5.00
C SER A 115 2.80 14.53 4.68
N PRO A 116 2.24 14.72 3.47
CA PRO A 116 1.37 15.86 3.19
C PRO A 116 -0.02 15.75 3.84
N ASP A 117 -0.37 14.60 4.40
CA ASP A 117 -1.56 14.45 5.24
C ASP A 117 -1.25 14.94 6.66
N PRO A 118 -1.86 16.04 7.14
CA PRO A 118 -1.62 16.55 8.49
C PRO A 118 -2.05 15.57 9.60
N ASN A 119 -2.91 14.59 9.29
CA ASN A 119 -3.38 13.56 10.21
C ASN A 119 -2.75 12.18 9.95
N ALA A 120 -1.56 12.14 9.34
CA ALA A 120 -0.83 10.91 9.05
C ALA A 120 -0.45 10.06 10.29
N ASP A 121 -0.50 10.63 11.50
CA ASP A 121 -0.29 9.89 12.75
C ASP A 121 -1.47 8.94 13.08
N VAL A 122 -2.65 9.15 12.49
CA VAL A 122 -3.88 8.36 12.75
C VAL A 122 -4.53 7.80 11.48
N ASN A 123 -4.24 8.37 10.32
CA ASN A 123 -4.70 7.89 9.02
C ASN A 123 -3.71 6.90 8.39
N ILE A 124 -4.13 6.22 7.33
CA ILE A 124 -3.24 5.42 6.46
C ILE A 124 -3.11 6.15 5.12
N VAL A 125 -1.92 6.65 4.81
CA VAL A 125 -1.65 7.28 3.51
C VAL A 125 -1.57 6.19 2.44
N GLN A 126 -2.44 6.28 1.43
CA GLN A 126 -2.50 5.33 0.33
C GLN A 126 -1.63 5.76 -0.85
N ASP A 127 -1.71 7.05 -1.21
CA ASP A 127 -1.02 7.60 -2.37
C ASP A 127 -0.79 9.11 -2.25
N ILE A 128 0.23 9.59 -2.96
CA ILE A 128 0.59 11.01 -3.02
C ILE A 128 0.88 11.36 -4.48
N ASN A 129 0.14 12.31 -5.04
CA ASN A 129 0.41 12.86 -6.36
C ASN A 129 1.05 14.25 -6.23
N PHE A 130 2.38 14.32 -6.34
CA PHE A 130 3.15 15.56 -6.20
C PHE A 130 2.94 16.50 -7.39
N ASN A 131 2.69 15.97 -8.59
CA ASN A 131 2.40 16.80 -9.77
C ASN A 131 1.14 17.66 -9.56
N ASN A 132 0.15 17.13 -8.86
CA ASN A 132 -1.14 17.79 -8.63
C ASN A 132 -1.32 18.31 -7.19
N SER A 133 -0.31 18.11 -6.34
CA SER A 133 -0.33 18.44 -4.90
C SER A 133 -1.53 17.84 -4.18
N LEU A 134 -1.81 16.57 -4.45
CA LEU A 134 -2.93 15.81 -3.88
C LEU A 134 -2.41 14.63 -3.05
N TYR A 135 -3.08 14.33 -1.95
CA TYR A 135 -2.85 13.10 -1.20
C TYR A 135 -4.16 12.35 -1.01
N LEU A 136 -4.04 11.02 -0.90
CA LEU A 136 -5.14 10.12 -0.59
C LEU A 136 -4.80 9.37 0.70
N SER A 137 -5.67 9.47 1.68
CA SER A 137 -5.57 8.75 2.95
C SER A 137 -6.87 8.04 3.29
N LEU A 138 -6.77 7.04 4.18
CA LEU A 138 -7.90 6.37 4.79
C LEU A 138 -7.94 6.71 6.28
N SER A 139 -9.10 7.18 6.74
CA SER A 139 -9.40 7.39 8.15
C SER A 139 -10.28 6.25 8.65
N LEU A 140 -9.93 5.67 9.79
CA LEU A 140 -10.77 4.67 10.46
C LEU A 140 -12.00 5.39 11.05
N GLU A 141 -13.20 4.97 10.68
CA GLU A 141 -14.45 5.46 11.25
C GLU A 141 -14.93 4.60 12.42
N ASP A 142 -14.89 3.28 12.23
CA ASP A 142 -15.27 2.25 13.21
C ASP A 142 -14.42 0.99 12.97
N LYS A 143 -14.54 -0.03 13.82
CA LYS A 143 -13.70 -1.24 13.91
C LYS A 143 -13.12 -1.74 12.57
N ASP A 144 -13.93 -1.81 11.52
CA ASP A 144 -13.52 -2.25 10.18
C ASP A 144 -14.11 -1.35 9.06
N SER A 145 -14.50 -0.12 9.40
CA SER A 145 -15.12 0.84 8.47
C SER A 145 -14.18 2.02 8.24
N TRP A 146 -13.87 2.30 6.98
CA TRP A 146 -12.92 3.34 6.59
C TRP A 146 -13.57 4.38 5.68
N SER A 147 -13.09 5.60 5.78
CA SER A 147 -13.45 6.69 4.88
C SER A 147 -12.24 7.25 4.18
N ALA A 148 -12.43 7.59 2.91
CA ALA A 148 -11.39 8.18 2.09
C ALA A 148 -11.27 9.69 2.31
N ILE A 149 -10.05 10.18 2.30
CA ILE A 149 -9.72 11.60 2.29
C ILE A 149 -8.89 11.86 1.04
N ILE A 150 -9.46 12.57 0.06
CA ILE A 150 -8.72 13.07 -1.10
C ILE A 150 -8.59 14.59 -0.94
N ALA A 151 -7.40 15.08 -0.66
CA ALA A 151 -7.21 16.48 -0.29
C ALA A 151 -5.94 17.08 -0.90
N LYS A 152 -5.86 18.42 -0.86
CA LYS A 152 -4.64 19.15 -1.20
C LYS A 152 -3.64 19.00 -0.05
N PHE A 153 -2.35 19.09 -0.36
CA PHE A 153 -1.29 19.01 0.64
C PHE A 153 -1.55 19.94 1.83
N ASN A 154 -1.34 19.41 3.04
CA ASN A 154 -1.48 20.10 4.32
C ASN A 154 -2.90 20.62 4.60
N THR A 155 -3.94 20.00 4.02
CA THR A 155 -5.34 20.34 4.28
C THR A 155 -6.11 19.09 4.66
N GLU A 156 -6.96 19.16 5.69
CA GLU A 156 -7.73 18.01 6.19
C GLU A 156 -9.07 17.83 5.46
N ASN A 157 -9.53 18.87 4.76
CA ASN A 157 -10.83 18.87 4.12
C ASN A 157 -10.80 18.05 2.83
N SER A 158 -11.42 16.87 2.85
CA SER A 158 -11.65 16.08 1.65
C SER A 158 -12.38 16.89 0.57
N LEU A 159 -11.88 16.81 -0.66
CA LEU A 159 -12.44 17.47 -1.84
C LEU A 159 -13.80 16.86 -2.24
N ILE A 160 -13.96 15.56 -1.99
CA ILE A 160 -15.19 14.80 -2.16
C ILE A 160 -15.78 14.51 -0.77
N LYS A 161 -17.08 14.73 -0.60
CA LYS A 161 -17.81 14.58 0.69
C LYS A 161 -19.04 13.69 0.55
N GLU A 162 -18.92 12.70 -0.33
CA GLU A 162 -19.98 11.75 -0.64
C GLU A 162 -19.81 10.45 0.16
N SER A 163 -20.71 9.50 -0.06
CA SER A 163 -20.62 8.14 0.48
C SER A 163 -19.23 7.53 0.17
N GLY A 164 -18.57 6.99 1.20
CA GLY A 164 -17.21 6.44 1.11
C GLY A 164 -16.08 7.46 1.30
N PHE A 165 -16.41 8.75 1.48
CA PHE A 165 -15.44 9.79 1.80
C PHE A 165 -15.76 10.45 3.14
N LEU A 166 -14.72 10.94 3.81
CA LEU A 166 -14.85 11.60 5.10
C LEU A 166 -15.70 12.88 4.98
N LYS A 167 -16.73 12.99 5.83
CA LYS A 167 -17.65 14.14 5.90
C LYS A 167 -17.29 15.07 7.08
N ASN A 168 -17.60 16.35 6.95
CA ASN A 168 -17.20 17.40 7.91
C ASN A 168 -17.81 17.29 9.33
N ASN A 169 -18.91 16.53 9.52
CA ASN A 169 -19.78 16.69 10.70
C ASN A 169 -19.80 15.47 11.64
N ASN A 170 -18.81 14.58 11.59
CA ASN A 170 -18.82 13.30 12.33
C ASN A 170 -20.07 12.43 12.03
N ALA A 171 -20.84 12.78 11.00
CA ALA A 171 -21.80 11.87 10.41
C ALA A 171 -20.95 10.76 9.80
N LEU A 172 -21.08 9.56 10.35
CA LEU A 172 -20.45 8.37 9.78
C LEU A 172 -20.74 8.39 8.27
N GLY A 173 -19.68 8.31 7.48
CA GLY A 173 -19.84 7.99 6.07
C GLY A 173 -20.45 6.60 6.00
N ASP A 174 -21.02 6.22 4.84
CA ASP A 174 -21.20 4.80 4.58
C ASP A 174 -19.79 4.24 4.31
N GLY A 175 -18.95 4.11 5.34
CA GLY A 175 -17.56 3.71 5.16
C GLY A 175 -17.44 2.35 4.47
N PHE A 176 -16.24 2.01 4.03
CA PHE A 176 -15.97 0.77 3.30
C PHE A 176 -14.93 -0.08 4.03
N GLN A 177 -14.97 -1.38 3.75
CA GLN A 177 -13.95 -2.31 4.22
C GLN A 177 -12.73 -2.28 3.31
N ILE A 178 -11.55 -2.47 3.88
CA ILE A 178 -10.30 -2.61 3.14
C ILE A 178 -9.68 -3.98 3.36
N THR A 179 -8.97 -4.46 2.35
CA THR A 179 -8.12 -5.65 2.45
C THR A 179 -6.67 -5.23 2.65
N GLY A 180 -5.98 -5.87 3.61
CA GLY A 180 -4.59 -5.55 3.92
C GLY A 180 -4.40 -4.12 4.41
N LEU A 181 -3.68 -3.30 3.63
CA LEU A 181 -3.40 -1.89 3.93
C LEU A 181 -4.19 -0.91 3.05
N GLY A 182 -5.17 -1.42 2.29
CA GLY A 182 -5.85 -0.66 1.25
C GLY A 182 -5.11 -0.67 -0.08
N GLN A 183 -5.85 -0.34 -1.14
CA GLN A 183 -5.34 -0.28 -2.51
C GLN A 183 -5.66 1.09 -3.15
N GLY A 184 -5.66 2.15 -2.34
CA GLY A 184 -6.02 3.48 -2.79
C GLY A 184 -5.00 4.07 -3.78
N LYS A 185 -5.49 4.72 -4.83
CA LYS A 185 -4.67 5.39 -5.86
C LYS A 185 -5.29 6.71 -6.32
N ILE A 186 -4.43 7.63 -6.74
CA ILE A 186 -4.78 8.85 -7.47
C ILE A 186 -4.25 8.69 -8.89
N SER A 187 -5.06 9.05 -9.90
CA SER A 187 -4.60 8.98 -11.28
C SER A 187 -3.37 9.85 -11.52
N LEU A 188 -2.53 9.49 -12.50
CA LEU A 188 -1.31 10.23 -12.81
C LEU A 188 -1.58 11.71 -13.09
N ASN A 189 -2.65 12.00 -13.83
CA ASN A 189 -3.10 13.35 -14.17
C ASN A 189 -3.85 14.06 -13.01
N GLY A 190 -4.15 13.37 -11.90
CA GLY A 190 -4.84 13.94 -10.75
C GLY A 190 -6.32 14.28 -10.99
N GLU A 191 -6.92 13.76 -12.07
CA GLU A 191 -8.34 13.93 -12.38
C GLU A 191 -9.23 12.93 -11.64
N TYR A 192 -8.73 11.72 -11.39
CA TYR A 192 -9.48 10.62 -10.80
C TYR A 192 -8.86 10.13 -9.49
N VAL A 193 -9.71 9.60 -8.62
CA VAL A 193 -9.31 8.92 -7.38
C VAL A 193 -10.06 7.60 -7.26
N ALA A 194 -9.34 6.57 -6.81
CA ALA A 194 -9.88 5.25 -6.52
C ALA A 194 -9.51 4.94 -5.06
N PRO A 195 -10.43 5.13 -4.08
CA PRO A 195 -10.09 5.00 -2.67
C PRO A 195 -9.59 3.62 -2.24
N ASN A 196 -10.03 2.56 -2.92
CA ASN A 196 -9.70 1.20 -2.56
C ASN A 196 -9.77 0.27 -3.79
N GLY A 197 -8.81 0.43 -4.71
CA GLY A 197 -8.79 -0.30 -5.97
C GLY A 197 -9.57 0.42 -7.08
N VAL A 198 -9.08 0.27 -8.31
CA VAL A 198 -9.66 0.87 -9.52
C VAL A 198 -10.82 -0.03 -9.97
N GLY A 199 -12.05 0.47 -9.83
CA GLY A 199 -13.27 -0.23 -10.25
C GLY A 199 -14.34 0.76 -10.69
N CYS A 200 -14.90 0.52 -11.88
CA CYS A 200 -15.90 1.39 -12.53
C CYS A 200 -17.25 0.69 -12.73
N THR A 201 -17.50 -0.45 -12.08
CA THR A 201 -18.83 -1.06 -12.11
C THR A 201 -19.78 -0.28 -11.20
N ALA A 202 -21.09 -0.40 -11.45
CA ALA A 202 -22.09 0.28 -10.63
C ALA A 202 -22.00 -0.10 -9.13
N ASP A 203 -21.66 -1.35 -8.84
CA ASP A 203 -21.51 -1.94 -7.51
C ASP A 203 -20.11 -1.76 -6.88
N SER A 204 -19.11 -1.29 -7.64
CA SER A 204 -17.78 -0.97 -7.09
C SER A 204 -17.90 0.11 -6.01
N TYR A 205 -17.44 -0.16 -4.79
CA TYR A 205 -17.59 0.76 -3.68
C TYR A 205 -16.28 0.98 -2.90
N PRO A 206 -15.80 2.24 -2.76
CA PRO A 206 -16.38 3.48 -3.28
C PRO A 206 -16.28 3.66 -4.82
N GLY A 207 -15.44 2.86 -5.49
CA GLY A 207 -15.19 2.94 -6.93
C GLY A 207 -14.31 4.12 -7.35
N VAL A 208 -14.22 4.37 -8.65
CA VAL A 208 -13.49 5.52 -9.22
C VAL A 208 -14.34 6.78 -9.21
N TRP A 209 -13.73 7.92 -8.88
CA TRP A 209 -14.38 9.23 -8.85
C TRP A 209 -13.61 10.26 -9.65
N ASP A 210 -14.32 11.11 -10.38
CA ASP A 210 -13.79 12.38 -10.88
C ASP A 210 -13.68 13.38 -9.72
N ILE A 211 -12.45 13.82 -9.42
CA ILE A 211 -12.15 14.68 -8.26
C ILE A 211 -12.75 16.08 -8.45
N LYS A 212 -12.75 16.60 -9.67
CA LYS A 212 -13.20 17.97 -9.97
C LYS A 212 -14.72 18.06 -9.96
N LEU A 213 -15.36 17.11 -10.63
CA LEU A 213 -16.81 17.03 -10.77
C LEU A 213 -17.47 16.39 -9.56
N LYS A 214 -16.71 15.69 -8.72
CA LYS A 214 -17.17 15.01 -7.49
C LYS A 214 -18.27 14.01 -7.81
N LYS A 215 -18.05 13.24 -8.87
CA LYS A 215 -19.00 12.24 -9.37
C LYS A 215 -18.30 10.90 -9.52
N LYS A 216 -19.03 9.83 -9.23
CA LYS A 216 -18.56 8.46 -9.43
C LYS A 216 -18.55 8.16 -10.93
N VAL A 217 -17.49 7.49 -11.38
CA VAL A 217 -17.37 6.96 -12.72
C VAL A 217 -17.99 5.57 -12.76
N ILE A 218 -18.90 5.35 -13.70
CA ILE A 218 -19.43 4.02 -14.00
C ILE A 218 -19.24 3.68 -15.48
N ILE A 219 -19.04 2.41 -15.79
CA ILE A 219 -19.06 1.86 -17.15
C ILE A 219 -20.19 0.85 -17.18
N GLN A 220 -21.17 1.08 -18.06
CA GLN A 220 -22.33 0.20 -18.15
C GLN A 220 -21.92 -1.17 -18.73
N SER A 221 -22.44 -2.24 -18.12
CA SER A 221 -22.00 -3.60 -18.38
C SER A 221 -22.88 -4.36 -19.39
N TYR A 222 -23.75 -3.68 -20.15
CA TYR A 222 -24.86 -4.35 -20.86
C TYR A 222 -24.40 -5.42 -21.86
N ASP A 223 -23.21 -5.26 -22.47
CA ASP A 223 -22.62 -6.23 -23.41
C ASP A 223 -21.12 -6.52 -23.18
N SER A 224 -20.54 -6.04 -22.08
CA SER A 224 -19.10 -6.17 -21.79
C SER A 224 -18.83 -7.16 -20.66
N SER A 225 -17.77 -7.97 -20.80
CA SER A 225 -17.29 -8.80 -19.70
C SER A 225 -16.68 -7.96 -18.58
N MET A 226 -16.57 -8.52 -17.37
CA MET A 226 -15.94 -7.83 -16.24
C MET A 226 -14.49 -7.43 -16.56
N ASP A 227 -13.71 -8.33 -17.15
CA ASP A 227 -12.33 -8.05 -17.57
C ASP A 227 -12.22 -6.88 -18.56
N GLU A 228 -13.22 -6.71 -19.43
CA GLU A 228 -13.26 -5.59 -20.37
C GLU A 228 -13.55 -4.27 -19.65
N ILE A 229 -14.47 -4.28 -18.67
CA ILE A 229 -14.77 -3.11 -17.84
C ILE A 229 -13.57 -2.71 -17.00
N ASP A 230 -12.91 -3.67 -16.35
CA ASP A 230 -11.72 -3.43 -15.53
C ASP A 230 -10.61 -2.80 -16.36
N LYS A 231 -10.36 -3.36 -17.55
CA LYS A 231 -9.37 -2.79 -18.48
C LYS A 231 -9.73 -1.37 -18.92
N LYS A 232 -10.98 -1.12 -19.30
CA LYS A 232 -11.44 0.23 -19.69
C LYS A 232 -11.31 1.22 -18.53
N CYS A 233 -11.61 0.78 -17.31
CA CYS A 233 -11.52 1.57 -16.10
C CYS A 233 -10.05 1.94 -15.79
N GLU A 234 -9.15 0.96 -15.87
CA GLU A 234 -7.70 1.18 -15.73
C GLU A 234 -7.17 2.10 -16.84
N ASP A 235 -7.57 1.90 -18.10
CA ASP A 235 -7.14 2.75 -19.21
C ASP A 235 -7.62 4.20 -19.01
N LEU A 236 -8.83 4.42 -18.49
CA LEU A 236 -9.30 5.75 -18.09
C LEU A 236 -8.47 6.33 -16.94
N PHE A 237 -8.31 5.55 -15.87
CA PHE A 237 -7.63 5.97 -14.66
C PHE A 237 -6.17 6.34 -14.93
N ASN A 238 -5.52 5.64 -15.85
CA ASN A 238 -4.16 5.90 -16.27
C ASN A 238 -4.06 6.97 -17.38
N GLY A 239 -5.18 7.55 -17.82
CA GLY A 239 -5.22 8.62 -18.83
C GLY A 239 -4.94 8.15 -20.26
N VAL A 240 -5.06 6.85 -20.53
CA VAL A 240 -4.91 6.25 -21.87
C VAL A 240 -6.16 6.51 -22.71
N LEU A 241 -7.35 6.41 -22.11
CA LEU A 241 -8.63 6.66 -22.76
C LEU A 241 -9.41 7.76 -22.03
N SER A 242 -10.33 8.40 -22.74
CA SER A 242 -11.28 9.33 -22.13
C SER A 242 -12.59 8.63 -21.78
N LEU A 243 -13.36 9.21 -20.85
CA LEU A 243 -14.64 8.68 -20.40
C LEU A 243 -15.62 8.42 -21.56
N ASN A 244 -15.69 9.35 -22.51
CA ASN A 244 -16.56 9.21 -23.68
C ASN A 244 -16.14 8.03 -24.58
N ASN A 245 -14.84 7.76 -24.68
CA ASN A 245 -14.32 6.70 -25.55
C ASN A 245 -14.61 5.30 -25.00
N ILE A 246 -14.78 5.17 -23.69
CA ILE A 246 -15.06 3.88 -23.04
C ILE A 246 -16.55 3.66 -22.78
N GLY A 247 -17.42 4.61 -23.17
CA GLY A 247 -18.85 4.56 -22.86
C GLY A 247 -19.15 4.72 -21.37
N GLY A 248 -18.29 5.43 -20.64
CA GLY A 248 -18.46 5.67 -19.21
C GLY A 248 -19.37 6.86 -18.93
N GLU A 249 -19.94 6.89 -17.73
CA GLU A 249 -20.85 7.93 -17.26
C GLU A 249 -20.40 8.47 -15.90
N LEU A 250 -20.73 9.73 -15.64
CA LEU A 250 -20.54 10.36 -14.34
C LEU A 250 -21.87 10.41 -13.60
N VAL A 251 -21.98 9.61 -12.56
CA VAL A 251 -23.18 9.58 -11.72
C VAL A 251 -22.97 10.38 -10.46
N SER A 252 -23.98 11.18 -10.12
CA SER A 252 -24.13 11.66 -8.75
C SER A 252 -24.61 10.48 -7.92
N PRO A 253 -24.09 10.30 -6.69
CA PRO A 253 -24.65 9.34 -5.75
C PRO A 253 -26.12 9.62 -5.44
#